data_AF-A0A8J3XK06-F1
#
_entry.id   AF-A0A8J3XK06-F1
#
_cell.length_a   1.000
_cell.length_b   1.000
_cell.length_c   1.000
_cell.angle_alpha   90.00
_cell.angle_beta   90.00
_cell.angle_gamma   90.00
#
_symmetry.space_group_name_H-M   'P 1'
#
loop_
_entity.id
_entity.type
_entity.pdbx_description
1 polymer ?
#
loop_
_entity_poly.entity_id
_entity_poly.type
_entity_poly.pdbx_seq_one_letter_code
_entity_poly.pdbx_strand_id
1 'polypeptide(L)'
;MANSEPTCELHLRMAGQPHDVTLRLHGDEPTEDDVAAWMKEGSVIRLHISETGSRVPHTMLVNFSSVAFAWLVPYKAGRGVDL
;
A
#
# COMPACT_ATOMS: atom_id res chain seq x y z
N MET A 1 -7.40 16.39 -14.90
CA MET A 1 -7.08 14.95 -14.75
C MET A 1 -6.81 14.76 -13.27
N ALA A 2 -7.67 14.02 -12.56
CA ALA A 2 -7.54 13.89 -11.12
C ALA A 2 -6.27 13.07 -10.82
N ASN A 3 -5.19 13.76 -10.45
CA ASN A 3 -4.16 13.19 -9.60
C ASN A 3 -4.88 12.87 -8.28
N SER A 4 -5.54 11.71 -8.21
CA SER A 4 -6.13 11.23 -6.98
C SER A 4 -4.96 10.98 -6.04
N GLU A 5 -4.80 11.88 -5.07
CA GLU A 5 -3.82 11.71 -4.00
C GLU A 5 -3.98 10.30 -3.40
N PRO A 6 -2.89 9.70 -2.90
CA PRO A 6 -3.02 8.45 -2.18
C PRO A 6 -4.00 8.58 -1.02
N THR A 7 -4.76 7.52 -0.76
CA THR A 7 -5.70 7.47 0.37
C THR A 7 -5.03 6.97 1.63
N CYS A 8 -4.17 5.97 1.51
CA CYS A 8 -3.34 5.47 2.60
C CYS A 8 -1.99 4.95 2.11
N GLU A 9 -1.11 4.68 3.06
CA GLU A 9 0.08 3.87 2.85
C GLU A 9 -0.15 2.47 3.40
N LEU A 10 0.07 1.47 2.55
CA LEU A 10 0.14 0.06 2.93
C LEU A 10 1.59 -0.33 3.10
N HIS A 11 1.94 -0.79 4.29
CA HIS A 11 3.28 -1.27 4.61
C HIS A 11 3.26 -2.78 4.75
N LEU A 12 4.19 -3.45 4.07
CA LEU A 12 4.25 -4.90 3.97
C LEU A 12 5.64 -5.41 4.37
N ARG A 13 5.70 -6.33 5.33
CA ARG A 13 6.89 -7.17 5.56
C ARG A 13 6.72 -8.48 4.81
N MET A 14 7.55 -8.73 3.80
CA MET A 14 7.59 -10.02 3.13
C MET A 14 8.38 -11.04 3.95
N ALA A 15 7.89 -12.28 4.01
CA ALA A 15 8.59 -13.38 4.68
C ALA A 15 9.96 -13.61 4.04
N GLY A 16 11.00 -13.71 4.87
CA GLY A 16 12.38 -13.91 4.40
C GLY A 16 13.05 -12.67 3.79
N GLN A 17 12.39 -11.51 3.78
CA GLN A 17 13.01 -10.25 3.34
C GLN A 17 13.35 -9.31 4.51
N PRO A 18 14.50 -8.62 4.45
CA PRO A 18 14.96 -7.76 5.55
C PRO A 18 14.27 -6.39 5.59
N HIS A 19 13.63 -5.96 4.51
CA HIS A 19 13.07 -4.62 4.35
C HIS A 19 11.55 -4.66 4.18
N ASP A 20 10.92 -3.59 4.63
CA ASP A 20 9.49 -3.33 4.41
C ASP A 20 9.29 -2.71 3.02
N VAL A 21 8.16 -3.05 2.40
CA VAL A 21 7.67 -2.41 1.18
C VAL A 21 6.57 -1.44 1.57
N THR A 22 6.75 -0.16 1.25
CA THR A 22 5.71 0.87 1.43
C THR A 22 5.07 1.19 0.09
N LEU A 23 3.75 1.00 0.01
CA LEU A 23 2.94 1.27 -1.17
C LEU A 23 1.93 2.37 -0.86
N ARG A 24 1.85 3.40 -1.71
CA ARG A 24 0.82 4.44 -1.59
C ARG A 24 -0.40 4.00 -2.38
N LEU A 25 -1.50 3.67 -1.71
CA LEU A 25 -2.71 3.16 -2.35
C LEU A 25 -3.55 4.33 -2.90
N HIS A 26 -4.18 4.11 -4.05
CA HIS A 26 -5.11 5.05 -4.67
C HIS A 26 -6.50 4.41 -4.83
N GLY A 27 -7.55 5.22 -4.67
CA GLY A 27 -8.93 4.74 -4.71
C GLY A 27 -9.43 4.35 -3.32
N ASP A 28 -10.31 3.37 -3.24
CA ASP A 28 -10.93 2.96 -1.98
C ASP A 28 -9.88 2.43 -1.00
N GLU A 29 -9.86 3.00 0.21
CA GLU A 29 -8.96 2.60 1.27
C GLU A 29 -9.41 1.24 1.85
N PRO A 30 -8.56 0.19 1.83
CA PRO A 30 -8.89 -1.06 2.48
C PRO A 30 -8.91 -0.88 4.00
N THR A 31 -9.74 -1.66 4.68
CA THR A 31 -9.73 -1.76 6.13
C THR A 31 -8.69 -2.76 6.62
N GLU A 32 -8.37 -2.74 7.92
CA GLU A 32 -7.51 -3.77 8.53
C GLU A 32 -8.10 -5.19 8.38
N ASP A 33 -9.43 -5.32 8.45
CA ASP A 33 -10.14 -6.58 8.25
C ASP A 33 -10.00 -7.11 6.82
N ASP A 34 -10.03 -6.23 5.82
CA ASP A 34 -9.79 -6.60 4.42
C ASP A 34 -8.37 -7.16 4.24
N VAL A 35 -7.37 -6.47 4.79
CA VAL A 35 -5.97 -6.89 4.72
C VAL A 35 -5.77 -8.22 5.45
N ALA A 36 -6.39 -8.40 6.62
CA ALA A 36 -6.35 -9.65 7.36
C ALA A 36 -6.96 -10.81 6.57
N ALA A 37 -8.08 -10.57 5.86
CA ALA A 37 -8.69 -11.56 4.98
C ALA A 37 -7.75 -11.94 3.83
N TRP A 38 -7.11 -10.97 3.17
CA TRP A 38 -6.16 -11.25 2.08
C TRP A 38 -4.98 -12.11 2.52
N MET A 39 -4.43 -11.82 3.70
CA MET A 39 -3.35 -12.61 4.31
C MET A 39 -3.80 -14.01 4.67
N LYS A 40 -4.98 -14.15 5.30
CA LYS A 40 -5.54 -15.43 5.72
C LYS A 40 -5.83 -16.35 4.53
N GLU A 41 -6.34 -15.79 3.45
CA GLU A 41 -6.67 -16.53 2.23
C GLU A 41 -5.44 -16.78 1.33
N GLY A 42 -4.34 -16.05 1.55
CA GLY A 42 -3.16 -16.10 0.69
C GLY A 42 -3.43 -15.54 -0.70
N SER A 43 -4.33 -14.55 -0.80
CA SER A 43 -4.85 -14.03 -2.06
C SER A 43 -3.84 -13.19 -2.84
N VAL A 44 -3.96 -13.19 -4.17
CA VAL A 44 -3.27 -12.23 -5.04
C VAL A 44 -4.20 -11.05 -5.28
N ILE A 45 -3.82 -9.88 -4.74
CA ILE A 45 -4.63 -8.68 -4.80
C ILE A 45 -4.06 -7.72 -5.83
N ARG A 46 -4.96 -7.12 -6.62
CA ARG A 46 -4.64 -6.05 -7.56
C ARG A 46 -4.78 -4.71 -6.84
N LEU A 47 -3.65 -4.04 -6.62
CA LEU A 47 -3.60 -2.74 -5.96
C LEU A 47 -3.28 -1.65 -6.99
N HIS A 48 -3.97 -0.51 -6.89
CA HIS A 48 -3.60 0.69 -7.63
C HIS A 48 -2.69 1.54 -6.74
N ILE A 49 -1.42 1.67 -7.11
CA ILE A 49 -0.39 2.21 -6.23
C ILE A 49 0.49 3.24 -6.93
N SER A 50 1.11 4.11 -6.13
CA SER A 50 2.35 4.81 -6.49
C SER A 50 3.46 4.41 -5.52
N GLU A 51 4.71 4.46 -5.98
CA GLU A 51 5.87 4.15 -5.15
C GLU A 51 6.43 5.43 -4.53
N THR A 52 7.17 5.32 -3.42
CA THR A 52 7.72 6.49 -2.71
C THR A 52 8.55 7.41 -3.63
N GLY A 53 9.25 6.85 -4.62
CA GLY A 53 10.06 7.59 -5.61
C GLY A 53 9.37 7.91 -6.95
N SER A 54 8.17 7.38 -7.20
CA SER A 54 7.42 7.61 -8.45
C SER A 54 6.00 8.05 -8.15
N ARG A 55 5.64 9.25 -8.61
CA ARG A 55 4.27 9.78 -8.45
C ARG A 55 3.28 9.23 -9.47
N VAL A 56 3.71 8.36 -10.38
CA VAL A 56 2.84 7.82 -11.43
C VAL A 56 2.09 6.60 -10.89
N PRO A 57 0.76 6.67 -10.72
CA PRO A 57 -0.01 5.53 -10.28
C PRO A 57 0.01 4.43 -11.34
N HIS A 58 0.17 3.19 -10.90
CA HIS A 58 0.12 2.01 -11.75
C HIS A 58 -0.52 0.84 -11.01
N THR A 59 -0.74 -0.26 -11.71
CA THR A 59 -1.32 -1.47 -11.10
C THR A 59 -0.20 -2.40 -10.67
N MET A 60 -0.24 -2.86 -9.41
CA MET A 60 0.65 -3.88 -8.88
C MET A 60 -0.16 -5.09 -8.42
N LEU A 61 0.33 -6.29 -8.72
CA LEU A 61 -0.22 -7.54 -8.17
C LEU A 61 0.63 -7.94 -6.96
N VAL A 62 0.00 -8.08 -5.80
CA VAL A 62 0.68 -8.45 -4.56
C VAL A 62 0.16 -9.81 -4.09
N ASN A 63 1.08 -10.75 -3.86
CA ASN A 63 0.77 -12.05 -3.31
C ASN A 63 0.82 -12.02 -1.77
N PHE A 64 -0.34 -12.04 -1.12
CA PHE A 64 -0.44 -11.95 0.33
C PHE A 64 -0.07 -13.24 1.06
N SER A 65 0.06 -14.39 0.37
CA SER A 65 0.57 -15.63 1.00
C SER A 65 2.01 -15.52 1.50
N SER A 66 2.77 -14.52 1.03
CA SER A 66 4.17 -14.29 1.41
C SER A 66 4.34 -13.10 2.35
N VAL A 67 3.26 -12.48 2.80
CA VAL A 67 3.30 -11.34 3.74
C VAL A 67 3.31 -11.87 5.17
N ALA A 68 4.30 -11.46 5.96
CA ALA A 68 4.45 -11.87 7.36
C ALA A 68 3.62 -10.99 8.30
N PHE A 69 3.60 -9.68 8.07
CA PHE A 69 2.73 -8.71 8.73
C PHE A 69 2.53 -7.49 7.83
N ALA A 70 1.42 -6.79 8.03
CA ALA A 70 1.05 -5.59 7.29
C ALA A 70 0.40 -4.57 8.24
N TRP A 71 0.49 -3.29 7.89
CA TRP A 71 -0.24 -2.23 8.58
C TRP A 71 -0.58 -1.10 7.62
N LEU A 72 -1.63 -0.35 7.97
CA LEU A 72 -2.11 0.80 7.22
C LEU A 72 -1.74 2.08 7.97
N VAL A 73 -1.36 3.10 7.22
CA VAL A 73 -1.15 4.45 7.74
C VAL A 73 -1.98 5.43 6.90
N PRO A 74 -2.86 6.24 7.51
CA PRO A 74 -3.63 7.24 6.78
C PRO A 74 -2.70 8.18 6.01
N TYR A 75 -2.99 8.42 4.74
CA TYR A 75 -2.16 9.32 3.95
C TYR A 75 -2.43 10.76 4.39
N LYS A 76 -1.49 11.34 5.12
CA LYS A 76 -1.50 12.78 5.40
C LYS A 76 -0.72 13.46 4.28
N ALA A 77 -1.41 14.06 3.32
CA ALA A 77 -0.80 14.96 2.35
C ALA A 77 -0.06 16.07 3.13
N GLY A 78 1.26 15.92 3.23
CA GLY A 78 2.10 16.91 3.88
C GLY A 78 2.12 18.18 3.03
N ARG A 79 1.52 19.24 3.57
CA ARG A 79 1.83 20.63 3.21
C ARG A 79 3.33 20.76 2.94
N GLY A 80 3.68 21.42 1.84
CA GLY A 80 5.03 21.89 1.60
C GLY A 80 5.57 22.53 2.88
N VAL A 81 6.70 22.03 3.34
CA VAL A 81 7.53 22.77 4.28
C VAL A 81 8.34 23.70 3.40
N ASP A 82 7.99 24.99 3.41
CA ASP A 82 8.97 26.05 3.17
C ASP A 82 10.13 25.82 4.14
N LEU A 83 11.29 25.43 3.60
CA LEU A 83 12.61 25.65 4.20
C LEU A 83 13.53 26.21 3.13
#